data_AF-A0A7S2Z1T2-F1
#
_entry.id   AF-A0A7S2Z1T2-F1
#
_cell.length_a   1.000
_cell.length_b   1.000
_cell.length_c   1.000
_cell.angle_alpha   90.00
_cell.angle_beta   90.00
_cell.angle_gamma   90.00
#
_symmetry.space_group_name_H-M   'P 1'
#
loop_
_entity.id
_entity.type
_entity.pdbx_description
1 polymer ?
#
loop_
_entity_poly.entity_id
_entity_poly.type
_entity_poly.pdbx_seq_one_letter_code
_entity_poly.pdbx_strand_id
1 'polypeptide(L)'
;GREGEGARGRGATRSAAAVMENGTPSSGNERPLSQNDAPAAKVLIGPLVSRVEQFLGGRETGFEEPSPSAGMASFSMTDTSSFSFSRVWIQGVVVESSLSSSYSSTSSPASFSVDDGTGVIVVDVRAIVKKLASRKIEYEPPSLGNYVLCIGKLLPPDETIRRLTLKAHKVLAIDDPNREALWNAEALHHFKHFQK
;
A
#
# COMPACT_ATOMS: atom_id res chain seq x y z
N GLY A 1 44.93 56.61 12.95
CA GLY A 1 46.15 55.83 12.71
C GLY A 1 45.87 54.89 11.57
N ARG A 2 46.61 55.08 10.47
CA ARG A 2 46.66 54.24 9.27
C ARG A 2 47.64 53.07 9.51
N GLU A 3 47.52 52.06 8.66
CA GLU A 3 48.58 51.16 8.14
C GLU A 3 48.96 49.86 8.89
N GLY A 4 49.30 48.87 8.04
CA GLY A 4 49.78 47.51 8.32
C GLY A 4 49.16 46.48 7.35
N GLU A 5 49.45 46.50 6.03
CA GLU A 5 50.49 45.69 5.33
C GLU A 5 50.48 44.19 5.66
N GLY A 6 50.12 43.32 4.70
CA GLY A 6 51.07 42.57 3.84
C GLY A 6 50.79 41.06 4.01
N ALA A 7 51.05 40.10 3.12
CA ALA A 7 51.76 40.02 1.86
C ALA A 7 51.28 38.77 1.08
N ARG A 8 51.62 38.73 -0.21
CA ARG A 8 51.35 37.65 -1.18
C ARG A 8 52.18 36.39 -0.91
N GLY A 9 51.65 35.23 -1.32
CA GLY A 9 52.44 34.01 -1.55
C GLY A 9 51.85 33.16 -2.68
N ARG A 10 52.51 33.15 -3.84
CA ARG A 10 52.31 32.18 -4.93
C ARG A 10 53.19 30.95 -4.64
N GLY A 11 52.66 29.76 -4.88
CA GLY A 11 53.45 28.52 -4.92
C GLY A 11 52.73 27.47 -5.75
N ALA A 12 53.29 27.13 -6.91
CA ALA A 12 52.87 26.04 -7.77
C ALA A 12 53.92 24.93 -7.72
N THR A 13 53.52 23.67 -7.52
CA THR A 13 54.28 22.49 -7.98
C THR A 13 53.41 21.21 -8.00
N ARG A 14 53.18 20.72 -9.22
CA ARG A 14 53.29 19.33 -9.73
C ARG A 14 52.72 18.14 -8.93
N SER A 15 51.65 17.57 -9.51
CA SER A 15 51.49 16.19 -10.03
C SER A 15 52.12 14.99 -9.29
N ALA A 16 51.25 14.06 -8.86
CA ALA A 16 51.51 12.62 -8.89
C ALA A 16 50.18 11.86 -9.06
N ALA A 17 50.15 10.93 -10.00
CA ALA A 17 49.03 10.07 -10.35
C ALA A 17 48.83 8.92 -9.34
N ALA A 18 47.58 8.54 -9.11
CA ALA A 18 47.19 7.20 -8.65
C ALA A 18 45.79 6.92 -9.20
N VAL A 19 45.70 6.07 -10.23
CA VAL A 19 45.30 4.65 -10.18
C VAL A 19 43.78 4.47 -10.32
N MET A 20 43.46 3.68 -11.34
CA MET A 20 42.15 3.25 -11.80
C MET A 20 41.35 2.56 -10.69
N GLU A 21 40.05 2.84 -10.63
CA GLU A 21 39.02 1.80 -10.55
C GLU A 21 37.80 2.27 -11.34
N ASN A 22 37.61 1.71 -12.52
CA ASN A 22 36.35 1.76 -13.25
C ASN A 22 35.34 0.90 -12.49
N GLY A 23 34.63 1.50 -11.54
CA GLY A 23 33.43 0.91 -10.98
C GLY A 23 32.33 0.88 -12.04
N THR A 24 32.13 -0.29 -12.63
CA THR A 24 30.94 -0.63 -13.40
C THR A 24 29.70 -0.28 -12.57
N PRO A 25 28.75 0.53 -13.06
CA PRO A 25 27.43 0.56 -12.45
C PRO A 25 26.82 -0.83 -12.65
N SER A 26 26.69 -1.56 -11.54
CA SER A 26 25.90 -2.79 -11.48
C SER A 26 24.55 -2.48 -12.12
N SER A 27 24.29 -3.11 -13.27
CA SER A 27 23.00 -3.07 -13.93
C SER A 27 22.00 -3.76 -13.01
N GLY A 28 21.43 -2.99 -12.10
CA GLY A 28 20.19 -3.35 -11.44
C GLY A 28 19.21 -3.65 -12.55
N ASN A 29 18.72 -4.89 -12.58
CA ASN A 29 17.65 -5.35 -13.46
C ASN A 29 16.36 -4.61 -13.05
N GLU A 30 16.30 -3.30 -13.28
CA GLU A 30 15.06 -2.54 -13.20
C GLU A 30 14.26 -2.97 -14.41
N ARG A 31 13.38 -3.97 -14.22
CA ARG A 31 12.34 -4.24 -15.20
C ARG A 31 11.62 -2.90 -15.44
N PRO A 32 11.46 -2.47 -16.69
CA PRO A 32 10.62 -1.33 -16.99
C PRO A 32 9.24 -1.62 -16.39
N LEU A 33 8.79 -0.76 -15.47
CA LEU A 33 7.41 -0.79 -14.98
C LEU A 33 6.54 -0.73 -16.22
N SER A 34 5.75 -1.78 -16.47
CA SER A 34 4.77 -1.71 -17.53
C SER A 34 3.84 -0.54 -17.22
N GLN A 35 3.33 0.15 -18.24
CA GLN A 35 2.44 1.30 -18.06
C GLN A 35 1.17 0.96 -17.22
N ASN A 36 0.93 -0.33 -16.99
CA ASN A 36 -0.19 -0.90 -16.24
C ASN A 36 0.14 -1.30 -14.79
N ASP A 37 1.40 -1.22 -14.35
CA ASP A 37 1.81 -1.55 -12.98
C ASP A 37 1.71 -0.32 -12.07
N ALA A 38 0.52 -0.04 -11.53
CA ALA A 38 0.40 1.00 -10.52
C ALA A 38 0.95 0.52 -9.17
N PRO A 39 1.82 1.32 -8.50
CA PRO A 39 2.34 0.96 -7.19
C PRO A 39 1.26 0.97 -6.10
N ALA A 40 0.11 1.59 -6.37
CA ALA A 40 -1.11 1.48 -5.59
C ALA A 40 -2.35 1.86 -6.41
N ALA A 41 -3.51 1.33 -6.06
CA ALA A 41 -4.78 1.61 -6.71
C ALA A 41 -5.83 2.17 -5.75
N LYS A 42 -6.56 3.20 -6.18
CA LYS A 42 -7.81 3.63 -5.52
C LYS A 42 -8.96 2.78 -6.05
N VAL A 43 -9.69 2.12 -5.15
CA VAL A 43 -10.71 1.14 -5.52
C VAL A 43 -11.95 1.27 -4.65
N LEU A 44 -13.11 0.95 -5.25
CA LEU A 44 -14.35 0.70 -4.52
C LEU A 44 -14.36 -0.75 -4.02
N ILE A 45 -14.87 -0.97 -2.81
CA ILE A 45 -14.80 -2.25 -2.10
C ILE A 45 -15.66 -3.30 -2.81
N GLY A 46 -16.91 -2.98 -3.15
CA GLY A 46 -17.82 -3.90 -3.81
C GLY A 46 -17.26 -4.48 -5.10
N PRO A 47 -16.95 -3.65 -6.11
CA PRO A 47 -16.35 -4.11 -7.35
C PRO A 47 -15.07 -4.93 -7.15
N LEU A 48 -14.22 -4.54 -6.18
CA LEU A 48 -13.02 -5.29 -5.85
C LEU A 48 -13.35 -6.69 -5.30
N VAL A 49 -14.22 -6.78 -4.29
CA VAL A 49 -14.61 -8.05 -3.65
C VAL A 49 -15.23 -8.99 -4.67
N SER A 50 -16.21 -8.51 -5.44
CA SER A 50 -16.87 -9.31 -6.48
C SER A 50 -15.88 -9.85 -7.50
N ARG A 51 -14.84 -9.07 -7.86
CA ARG A 51 -13.85 -9.53 -8.84
C ARG A 51 -12.88 -10.55 -8.27
N VAL A 52 -12.46 -10.40 -7.00
CA VAL A 52 -11.65 -11.42 -6.34
C VAL A 52 -12.42 -12.73 -6.22
N GLU A 53 -13.70 -12.67 -5.86
CA GLU A 53 -14.57 -13.85 -5.79
C GLU A 53 -14.73 -14.54 -7.15
N GLN A 54 -14.94 -13.77 -8.24
CA GLN A 54 -14.95 -14.32 -9.60
C GLN A 54 -13.62 -14.98 -9.98
N PHE A 55 -12.49 -14.37 -9.63
CA PHE A 55 -11.17 -14.93 -9.92
C PHE A 55 -10.91 -16.24 -9.16
N LEU A 56 -11.35 -16.33 -7.91
CA LEU A 56 -11.23 -17.54 -7.11
C LEU A 56 -12.23 -18.62 -7.54
N GLY A 57 -13.46 -18.25 -7.90
CA GLY A 57 -14.48 -19.17 -8.40
C GLY A 57 -14.19 -19.70 -9.80
N GLY A 58 -13.53 -18.92 -10.67
CA GLY A 58 -13.09 -19.35 -11.99
C GLY A 58 -11.89 -20.31 -11.99
N ARG A 59 -11.27 -20.54 -10.82
CA ARG A 59 -10.07 -21.38 -10.66
C ARG A 59 -10.37 -22.88 -10.75
N GLU A 60 -11.65 -23.28 -10.81
CA GLU A 60 -12.07 -24.65 -11.15
C GLU A 60 -11.96 -24.95 -12.66
N THR A 61 -11.80 -23.94 -13.53
CA THR A 61 -11.66 -24.11 -14.98
C THR A 61 -10.33 -23.55 -15.49
N GLY A 62 -9.24 -24.27 -15.21
CA GLY A 62 -7.98 -24.26 -15.95
C GLY A 62 -7.41 -22.90 -16.38
N PHE A 63 -6.75 -22.18 -15.48
CA PHE A 63 -5.78 -21.13 -15.81
C PHE A 63 -4.65 -21.10 -14.77
N GLU A 64 -3.44 -20.74 -15.22
CA GLU A 64 -2.16 -20.94 -14.53
C GLU A 64 -2.13 -20.49 -13.05
N GLU A 65 -1.42 -21.27 -12.24
CA GLU A 65 -1.08 -20.93 -10.86
C GLU A 65 -0.42 -19.53 -10.80
N PRO A 66 -0.80 -18.67 -9.84
CA PRO A 66 -0.05 -17.46 -9.56
C PRO A 66 1.36 -17.88 -9.11
N SER A 67 2.35 -17.63 -9.97
CA SER A 67 3.76 -17.86 -9.67
C SER A 67 4.11 -17.25 -8.31
N PRO A 68 4.72 -17.99 -7.38
CA PRO A 68 5.06 -17.51 -6.04
C PRO A 68 6.20 -16.47 -6.03
N SER A 69 6.58 -15.93 -7.18
CA SER A 69 7.60 -14.88 -7.27
C SER A 69 7.02 -13.50 -6.94
N ALA A 70 7.22 -13.11 -5.67
CA ALA A 70 7.16 -11.75 -5.15
C ALA A 70 5.77 -11.10 -4.95
N GLY A 71 5.01 -11.57 -3.94
CA GLY A 71 4.24 -10.70 -3.01
C GLY A 71 3.31 -9.62 -3.60
N MET A 72 2.88 -9.79 -4.85
CA MET A 72 1.99 -8.95 -5.63
C MET A 72 0.80 -9.79 -6.03
N ALA A 73 -0.34 -9.54 -5.40
CA ALA A 73 -1.59 -10.07 -5.90
C ALA A 73 -2.02 -9.15 -7.06
N SER A 74 -1.89 -9.64 -8.30
CA SER A 74 -2.40 -8.96 -9.49
C SER A 74 -3.86 -9.34 -9.68
N PHE A 75 -4.75 -8.35 -9.82
CA PHE A 75 -6.18 -8.58 -9.97
C PHE A 75 -6.71 -7.88 -11.22
N SER A 76 -7.05 -8.65 -12.26
CA SER A 76 -7.71 -8.10 -13.45
C SER A 76 -9.08 -7.57 -13.06
N MET A 77 -9.35 -6.27 -13.20
CA MET A 77 -10.64 -5.68 -12.80
C MET A 77 -11.74 -5.86 -13.86
N THR A 78 -11.40 -6.15 -15.12
CA THR A 78 -12.35 -6.54 -16.16
C THR A 78 -11.85 -7.74 -16.96
N ASP A 79 -12.70 -8.30 -17.83
CA ASP A 79 -12.35 -9.38 -18.75
C ASP A 79 -11.50 -8.90 -19.94
N THR A 80 -11.48 -7.59 -20.20
CA THR A 80 -10.77 -6.96 -21.33
C THR A 80 -9.55 -6.14 -20.91
N SER A 81 -9.35 -5.88 -19.61
CA SER A 81 -8.22 -5.11 -19.09
C SER A 81 -7.65 -5.75 -17.82
N SER A 82 -6.39 -6.19 -17.89
CA SER A 82 -5.61 -6.59 -16.72
C SER A 82 -4.92 -5.36 -16.11
N PHE A 83 -5.22 -5.10 -14.83
CA PHE A 83 -4.61 -4.02 -14.07
C PHE A 83 -3.98 -4.61 -12.81
N SER A 84 -2.66 -4.60 -12.72
CA SER A 84 -1.89 -5.12 -11.60
C SER A 84 -1.60 -3.99 -10.60
N PHE A 85 -1.84 -4.24 -9.32
CA PHE A 85 -1.44 -3.33 -8.26
C PHE A 85 -0.88 -4.08 -7.06
N SER A 86 0.16 -3.53 -6.44
CA SER A 86 0.76 -4.12 -5.24
C SER A 86 0.07 -3.70 -3.93
N ARG A 87 -0.68 -2.60 -3.97
CA ARG A 87 -1.36 -1.99 -2.82
C ARG A 87 -2.70 -1.39 -3.23
N VAL A 88 -3.64 -1.35 -2.30
CA VAL A 88 -4.92 -0.66 -2.48
C VAL A 88 -5.14 0.42 -1.46
N TRP A 89 -5.92 1.41 -1.87
CA TRP A 89 -6.43 2.50 -1.07
C TRP A 89 -7.94 2.35 -1.10
N ILE A 90 -8.54 2.28 0.09
CA ILE A 90 -9.99 2.22 0.27
C ILE A 90 -10.42 3.32 1.25
N GLN A 91 -11.61 3.86 1.07
CA GLN A 91 -12.24 4.73 2.06
C GLN A 91 -13.65 4.24 2.36
N GLY A 92 -14.08 4.39 3.60
CA GLY A 92 -15.39 3.96 4.03
C GLY A 92 -15.60 4.16 5.54
N VAL A 93 -16.79 3.78 6.00
CA VAL A 93 -17.20 3.84 7.40
C VAL A 93 -16.81 2.55 8.11
N VAL A 94 -16.31 2.66 9.34
CA VAL A 94 -16.08 1.49 10.20
C VAL A 94 -17.41 0.95 10.72
N VAL A 95 -17.75 -0.27 10.33
CA VAL A 95 -19.04 -0.92 10.62
C VAL A 95 -18.96 -2.06 11.64
N GLU A 96 -17.76 -2.58 11.88
CA GLU A 96 -17.51 -3.65 12.86
C GLU A 96 -16.10 -3.48 13.43
N SER A 97 -15.90 -3.77 14.72
CA SER A 97 -14.59 -3.72 15.37
C SER A 97 -14.39 -4.98 16.21
N SER A 98 -13.31 -5.72 15.95
CA SER A 98 -12.93 -6.92 16.71
C SER A 98 -11.73 -6.67 17.62
N LEU A 99 -11.45 -5.40 17.94
CA LEU A 99 -10.30 -5.01 18.77
C LEU A 99 -10.58 -5.33 20.24
N SER A 100 -9.97 -6.40 20.75
CA SER A 100 -9.97 -6.69 22.19
C SER A 100 -9.10 -5.65 22.91
N SER A 101 -9.69 -4.97 23.88
CA SER A 101 -9.09 -3.94 24.74
C SER A 101 -8.05 -4.50 25.72
N SER A 102 -7.87 -5.82 25.81
CA SER A 102 -6.78 -6.43 26.59
C SER A 102 -5.59 -6.74 25.69
N TYR A 103 -4.51 -5.97 25.83
CA TYR A 103 -3.17 -6.30 25.33
C TYR A 103 -2.56 -7.53 26.04
N SER A 104 -3.29 -8.65 26.07
CA SER A 104 -2.69 -9.96 26.32
C SER A 104 -2.05 -10.42 25.03
N SER A 105 -0.77 -10.77 25.09
CA SER A 105 0.13 -11.08 23.98
C SER A 105 -0.26 -12.30 23.13
N THR A 106 -1.45 -12.86 23.31
CA THR A 106 -1.95 -14.03 22.61
C THR A 106 -3.47 -13.93 22.38
N SER A 107 -3.88 -13.93 21.10
CA SER A 107 -5.14 -14.49 20.57
C SER A 107 -6.29 -13.61 20.03
N SER A 108 -6.32 -12.28 20.14
CA SER A 108 -7.40 -11.50 19.51
C SER A 108 -6.97 -10.83 18.18
N PRO A 109 -7.73 -10.99 17.07
CA PRO A 109 -7.40 -10.34 15.82
C PRO A 109 -7.66 -8.83 15.93
N ALA A 110 -6.57 -8.04 15.85
CA ALA A 110 -6.65 -6.58 15.69
C ALA A 110 -7.13 -6.27 14.26
N SER A 111 -8.45 -6.29 14.08
CA SER A 111 -9.11 -6.01 12.82
C SER A 111 -10.42 -5.25 13.02
N PHE A 112 -10.87 -4.61 11.95
CA PHE A 112 -12.18 -3.96 11.86
C PHE A 112 -12.71 -4.09 10.43
N SER A 113 -14.00 -3.88 10.22
CA SER A 113 -14.63 -3.93 8.90
C SER A 113 -14.95 -2.52 8.41
N VAL A 114 -14.71 -2.26 7.13
CA VAL A 114 -15.00 -0.98 6.46
C VAL A 114 -16.02 -1.18 5.36
N ASP A 115 -17.03 -0.32 5.32
CA ASP A 115 -18.08 -0.27 4.30
C ASP A 115 -18.01 1.06 3.53
N ASP A 116 -17.97 1.00 2.20
CA ASP A 116 -17.99 2.19 1.32
C ASP A 116 -19.34 2.40 0.60
N GLY A 117 -20.38 1.68 1.01
CA GLY A 117 -21.69 1.68 0.36
C GLY A 117 -21.78 0.77 -0.87
N THR A 118 -20.65 0.24 -1.36
CA THR A 118 -20.60 -0.73 -2.45
C THR A 118 -20.25 -2.13 -1.96
N GLY A 119 -19.57 -2.25 -0.82
CA GLY A 119 -19.27 -3.52 -0.18
C GLY A 119 -18.48 -3.36 1.12
N VAL A 120 -18.26 -4.48 1.81
CA VAL A 120 -17.58 -4.53 3.10
C VAL A 120 -16.29 -5.35 3.01
N ILE A 121 -15.20 -4.84 3.55
CA ILE A 121 -13.90 -5.52 3.62
C ILE A 121 -13.32 -5.52 5.04
N VAL A 122 -12.67 -6.62 5.40
CA VAL A 122 -11.95 -6.74 6.67
C VAL A 122 -10.60 -6.05 6.56
N VAL A 123 -10.24 -5.24 7.55
CA VAL A 123 -8.96 -4.54 7.65
C VAL A 123 -8.17 -5.11 8.81
N ASP A 124 -7.03 -5.74 8.51
CA ASP A 124 -6.08 -6.26 9.50
C ASP A 124 -5.01 -5.22 9.81
N VAL A 125 -4.92 -4.80 11.08
CA VAL A 125 -3.97 -3.78 11.55
C VAL A 125 -2.84 -4.33 12.40
N ARG A 126 -2.65 -5.66 12.47
CA ARG A 126 -1.58 -6.29 13.26
C ARG A 126 -0.18 -5.73 12.96
N ALA A 127 0.09 -5.39 11.69
CA ALA A 127 1.36 -4.79 11.28
C ALA A 127 1.56 -3.38 11.88
N ILE A 128 0.50 -2.57 11.96
CA ILE A 128 0.52 -1.23 12.56
C ILE A 128 0.73 -1.36 14.06
N VAL A 129 -0.06 -2.20 14.73
CA VAL A 129 0.03 -2.45 16.18
C VAL A 129 1.43 -2.89 16.57
N LYS A 130 2.02 -3.89 15.87
CA LYS A 130 3.38 -4.37 16.12
C LYS A 130 4.43 -3.25 15.98
N LYS A 131 4.27 -2.37 14.99
CA LYS A 131 5.19 -1.26 14.73
C LYS A 131 5.08 -0.14 15.77
N LEU A 132 3.89 0.12 16.29
CA LEU A 132 3.68 1.12 17.34
C LEU A 132 4.14 0.60 18.70
N ALA A 133 3.87 -0.68 19.00
CA ALA A 133 4.34 -1.34 20.21
C ALA A 133 5.87 -1.33 20.34
N SER A 134 6.62 -1.53 19.24
CA SER A 134 8.09 -1.44 19.27
C SER A 134 8.60 -0.02 19.58
N ARG A 135 7.75 0.99 19.43
CA ARG A 135 8.01 2.40 19.76
C ARG A 135 7.39 2.82 21.09
N LYS A 136 6.77 1.89 21.84
CA LYS A 136 6.01 2.17 23.07
C LYS A 136 4.88 3.18 22.85
N ILE A 137 4.29 3.18 21.65
CA ILE A 137 3.13 3.99 21.30
C ILE A 137 1.91 3.07 21.35
N GLU A 138 0.89 3.47 22.10
CA GLU A 138 -0.39 2.78 22.12
C GLU A 138 -1.12 3.01 20.79
N TYR A 139 -1.74 1.95 20.26
CA TYR A 139 -2.53 2.06 19.05
C TYR A 139 -3.98 2.31 19.43
N GLU A 140 -4.49 3.49 19.08
CA GLU A 140 -5.90 3.79 19.18
C GLU A 140 -6.59 3.40 17.85
N PRO A 141 -7.42 2.35 17.84
CA PRO A 141 -8.15 1.98 16.64
C PRO A 141 -9.30 2.96 16.35
N PRO A 142 -9.71 3.09 15.08
CA PRO A 142 -10.92 3.84 14.74
C PRO A 142 -12.17 3.26 15.44
N SER A 143 -13.07 4.15 15.86
CA SER A 143 -14.36 3.78 16.43
C SER A 143 -15.39 3.45 15.35
N LEU A 144 -16.44 2.71 15.74
CA LEU A 144 -17.61 2.50 14.88
C LEU A 144 -18.17 3.85 14.40
N GLY A 145 -18.54 3.92 13.13
CA GLY A 145 -19.05 5.13 12.49
C GLY A 145 -17.96 6.11 12.02
N ASN A 146 -16.69 5.90 12.34
CA ASN A 146 -15.62 6.75 11.80
C ASN A 146 -15.44 6.51 10.30
N TYR A 147 -15.30 7.60 9.53
CA TYR A 147 -14.88 7.53 8.14
C TYR A 147 -13.35 7.46 8.06
N VAL A 148 -12.81 6.45 7.37
CA VAL A 148 -11.37 6.15 7.37
C VAL A 148 -10.83 5.94 5.97
N LEU A 149 -9.54 6.24 5.79
CA LEU A 149 -8.73 5.79 4.65
C LEU A 149 -7.77 4.70 5.11
N CYS A 150 -7.87 3.53 4.47
CA CYS A 150 -6.99 2.40 4.71
C CYS A 150 -6.11 2.16 3.48
N ILE A 151 -4.81 1.94 3.72
CA ILE A 151 -3.83 1.63 2.68
C ILE A 151 -3.11 0.34 3.06
N GLY A 152 -3.10 -0.63 2.15
CA GLY A 152 -2.54 -1.95 2.45
C GLY A 152 -2.38 -2.86 1.26
N LYS A 153 -2.03 -4.12 1.57
CA LYS A 153 -1.99 -5.22 0.60
C LYS A 153 -3.24 -6.08 0.76
N LEU A 154 -3.78 -6.58 -0.34
CA LEU A 154 -4.88 -7.54 -0.29
C LEU A 154 -4.35 -8.93 0.04
N LEU A 155 -5.06 -9.62 0.91
CA LEU A 155 -4.92 -11.03 1.22
C LEU A 155 -6.18 -11.72 0.70
N PRO A 156 -6.10 -12.54 -0.36
CA PRO A 156 -7.26 -13.27 -0.85
C PRO A 156 -7.76 -14.25 0.23
N PRO A 157 -9.05 -14.62 0.18
CA PRO A 157 -9.55 -15.71 1.00
C PRO A 157 -8.72 -17.00 0.85
N ASP A 158 -8.49 -17.69 1.97
CA ASP A 158 -7.84 -19.00 2.03
C ASP A 158 -8.44 -19.82 3.20
N GLU A 159 -7.87 -20.99 3.52
CA GLU A 159 -8.35 -21.85 4.61
C GLU A 159 -8.39 -21.14 5.98
N THR A 160 -7.56 -20.11 6.16
CA THR A 160 -7.44 -19.30 7.38
C THR A 160 -8.17 -17.96 7.31
N ILE A 161 -8.29 -17.39 6.11
CA ILE A 161 -8.87 -16.08 5.82
C ILE A 161 -10.21 -16.29 5.11
N ARG A 162 -11.32 -16.15 5.83
CA ARG A 162 -12.67 -16.42 5.26
C ARG A 162 -13.15 -15.38 4.25
N ARG A 163 -12.61 -14.16 4.28
CA ARG A 163 -13.05 -13.00 3.48
C ARG A 163 -11.85 -12.23 2.97
N LEU A 164 -12.00 -11.57 1.82
CA LEU A 164 -10.97 -10.67 1.31
C LEU A 164 -10.55 -9.69 2.41
N THR A 165 -9.26 -9.68 2.73
CA THR A 165 -8.72 -8.92 3.85
C THR A 165 -7.68 -7.93 3.37
N LEU A 166 -7.80 -6.67 3.80
CA LEU A 166 -6.79 -5.65 3.62
C LEU A 166 -5.79 -5.70 4.77
N LYS A 167 -4.57 -6.16 4.53
CA LYS A 167 -3.44 -6.00 5.46
C LYS A 167 -2.95 -4.57 5.45
N ALA A 168 -3.45 -3.77 6.39
CA ALA A 168 -3.19 -2.34 6.45
C ALA A 168 -1.77 -2.04 6.96
N HIS A 169 -1.14 -1.07 6.30
CA HIS A 169 0.12 -0.47 6.72
C HIS A 169 -0.08 0.99 7.17
N LYS A 170 -1.22 1.59 6.81
CA LYS A 170 -1.65 2.92 7.21
C LYS A 170 -3.17 2.95 7.33
N VAL A 171 -3.66 3.58 8.40
CA VAL A 171 -5.07 3.90 8.63
C VAL A 171 -5.12 5.37 9.05
N LEU A 172 -6.05 6.12 8.47
CA LEU A 172 -6.23 7.55 8.73
C LEU A 172 -7.72 7.82 8.98
N ALA A 173 -8.05 8.50 10.07
CA ALA A 173 -9.37 9.09 10.25
C ALA A 173 -9.55 10.27 9.29
N ILE A 174 -10.78 10.46 8.81
CA ILE A 174 -11.14 11.57 7.93
C ILE A 174 -12.40 12.24 8.44
N ASP A 175 -12.30 13.54 8.71
CA ASP A 175 -13.37 14.33 9.30
C ASP A 175 -14.08 15.26 8.28
N ASP A 176 -13.76 15.14 7.00
CA ASP A 176 -14.39 15.94 5.94
C ASP A 176 -15.67 15.26 5.43
N PRO A 177 -16.87 15.85 5.65
CA PRO A 177 -18.14 15.27 5.23
C PRO A 177 -18.28 15.18 3.69
N ASN A 178 -17.51 15.95 2.93
CA ASN A 178 -17.54 15.89 1.48
C ASN A 178 -16.60 14.82 0.91
N ARG A 179 -15.79 14.17 1.77
CA ARG A 179 -14.76 13.25 1.32
C ARG A 179 -15.32 12.08 0.55
N GLU A 180 -16.45 11.53 0.99
CA GLU A 180 -17.06 10.34 0.39
C GLU A 180 -17.45 10.55 -1.07
N ALA A 181 -18.09 11.68 -1.39
CA ALA A 181 -18.44 12.04 -2.75
C ALA A 181 -17.19 12.21 -3.63
N LEU A 182 -16.16 12.86 -3.09
CA LEU A 182 -14.87 13.02 -3.76
C LEU A 182 -14.16 11.67 -3.98
N TRP A 183 -14.22 10.76 -3.01
CA TRP A 183 -13.62 9.43 -3.09
C TRP A 183 -14.23 8.61 -4.22
N ASN A 184 -15.57 8.58 -4.30
CA ASN A 184 -16.27 7.88 -5.36
C ASN A 184 -15.88 8.40 -6.74
N ALA A 185 -15.81 9.72 -6.92
CA ALA A 185 -15.35 10.33 -8.16
C ALA A 185 -13.89 9.95 -8.50
N GLU A 186 -12.99 10.00 -7.51
CA GLU A 186 -11.59 9.62 -7.66
C GLU A 186 -11.41 8.15 -8.06
N ALA A 187 -12.12 7.22 -7.39
CA ALA A 187 -12.03 5.79 -7.66
C ALA A 187 -12.54 5.45 -9.06
N LEU A 188 -13.67 6.04 -9.47
CA LEU A 188 -14.21 5.88 -10.83
C LEU A 188 -13.29 6.48 -11.90
N HIS A 189 -12.71 7.65 -11.64
CA HIS A 189 -11.77 8.27 -12.57
C HIS A 189 -10.49 7.45 -12.73
N HIS A 190 -9.98 6.92 -11.62
CA HIS A 190 -8.82 6.02 -11.59
C HIS A 190 -9.10 4.76 -12.39
N PHE A 191 -10.26 4.12 -12.18
CA PHE A 191 -10.68 2.95 -12.92
C PHE A 191 -10.75 3.19 -14.43
N LYS A 192 -11.37 4.30 -14.87
CA LYS A 192 -11.44 4.68 -16.30
C LYS A 192 -10.08 4.91 -16.94
N HIS A 193 -9.06 5.30 -16.18
CA HIS A 193 -7.71 5.52 -16.71
C HIS A 193 -6.96 4.22 -17.01
N PHE A 194 -7.25 3.15 -16.27
CA PHE A 194 -6.61 1.83 -16.48
C PHE A 194 -7.39 0.90 -17.43
N GLN A 195 -8.55 1.34 -17.94
CA GLN A 195 -9.32 0.62 -18.96
C GLN A 195 -9.01 1.03 -20.40
N LYS A 196 -8.14 2.03 -20.60
CA LYS A 196 -7.72 2.47 -21.95
C LYS A 196 -6.52 1.66 -22.42
#